data_AF-A0AAD7HIX8-F1
#
_entry.id   AF-A0AAD7HIX8-F1
#
_cell.length_a   1.000
_cell.length_b   1.000
_cell.length_c   1.000
_cell.angle_alpha   90.00
_cell.angle_beta   90.00
_cell.angle_gamma   90.00
#
_symmetry.space_group_name_H-M   'P 1'
#
loop_
_entity.id
_entity.type
_entity.pdbx_description
1 polymer ?
#
loop_
_entity_poly.entity_id
_entity_poly.type
_entity_poly.pdbx_seq_one_letter_code
_entity_poly.pdbx_strand_id
1 'polypeptide(L)'
;RREKKAKASATPKRSVAAIIGLNQVTGRSIGYAAVQLRVALSDQHHWEESDGSFDYIEFYNNVVDYFEFPPGPRAKVRVAQLLDHWNTYVLRALS
;
A
#
# COMPACT_ATOMS: atom_id res chain seq x y z
N ARG A 1 -16.50 33.85 31.87
CA ARG A 1 -15.56 32.73 32.08
C ARG A 1 -15.39 32.04 30.72
N ARG A 2 -14.28 32.26 30.00
CA ARG A 2 -14.08 31.66 28.66
C ARG A 2 -13.67 30.20 28.84
N GLU A 3 -14.50 29.27 28.37
CA GLU A 3 -14.16 27.85 28.32
C GLU A 3 -13.13 27.63 27.22
N LYS A 4 -11.90 27.26 27.63
CA LYS A 4 -10.88 26.79 26.71
C LYS A 4 -11.30 25.40 26.23
N LYS A 5 -11.79 25.27 24.98
CA LYS A 5 -11.87 23.97 24.31
C LYS A 5 -10.47 23.37 24.25
N ALA A 6 -10.25 22.30 25.00
CA ALA A 6 -9.04 21.49 24.86
C ALA A 6 -9.02 20.93 23.44
N LYS A 7 -8.10 21.43 22.62
CA LYS A 7 -7.79 20.84 21.33
C LYS A 7 -7.03 19.56 21.65
N ALA A 8 -7.73 18.42 21.64
CA ALA A 8 -7.08 17.13 21.72
C ALA A 8 -6.07 17.05 20.56
N SER A 9 -4.79 17.22 20.86
CA SER A 9 -3.73 16.86 19.94
C SER A 9 -3.73 15.34 19.88
N ALA A 10 -4.60 14.77 19.06
CA ALA A 10 -4.45 13.38 18.67
C ALA A 10 -3.07 13.29 18.01
N THR A 11 -2.11 12.67 18.70
CA THR A 11 -0.86 12.24 18.08
C THR A 11 -1.28 11.47 16.83
N PRO A 12 -0.88 11.91 15.61
CA PRO A 12 -1.27 11.20 14.42
C PRO A 12 -0.79 9.76 14.58
N LYS A 13 -1.73 8.80 14.51
CA LYS A 13 -1.38 7.39 14.51
C LYS A 13 -0.33 7.21 13.42
N ARG A 14 0.88 6.73 13.77
CA ARG A 14 1.93 6.47 12.78
C ARG A 14 1.32 5.57 11.71
N SER A 15 1.41 5.99 10.44
CA SER A 15 0.98 5.14 9.33
C SER A 15 1.79 3.85 9.35
N VAL A 16 1.24 2.73 8.85
CA VAL A 16 1.98 1.47 8.73
C VAL A 16 3.30 1.69 7.98
N ALA A 17 3.30 2.55 6.95
CA ALA A 17 4.50 2.96 6.22
C ALA A 17 5.57 3.60 7.13
N ALA A 18 5.18 4.48 8.06
CA ALA A 18 6.10 5.06 9.03
C ALA A 18 6.57 4.05 10.08
N ILE A 19 5.72 3.08 10.46
CA ILE A 19 6.07 2.02 11.43
C ILE A 19 7.10 1.05 10.83
N ILE A 20 6.91 0.65 9.57
CA ILE A 20 7.82 -0.27 8.88
C ILE A 20 9.07 0.43 8.31
N GLY A 21 9.17 1.76 8.46
CA GLY A 21 10.29 2.54 7.93
C GLY A 21 10.34 2.53 6.40
N LEU A 22 9.20 2.60 5.73
CA LEU A 22 9.10 2.57 4.28
C LEU A 22 9.81 3.78 3.67
N ASN A 23 10.99 3.55 3.10
CA ASN A 23 11.83 4.57 2.47
C ASN A 23 11.69 4.58 0.93
N GLN A 24 11.06 3.54 0.37
CA GLN A 24 10.80 3.40 -1.04
C GLN A 24 9.54 2.55 -1.26
N VAL A 25 8.64 3.04 -2.11
CA VAL A 25 7.53 2.25 -2.65
C VAL A 25 8.07 1.31 -3.72
N THR A 26 7.84 0.02 -3.54
CA THR A 26 8.16 -1.08 -4.45
C THR A 26 6.88 -1.76 -4.95
N GLY A 27 6.99 -2.56 -6.02
CA GLY A 27 5.88 -3.40 -6.49
C GLY A 27 5.31 -4.30 -5.38
N ARG A 28 6.18 -4.86 -4.52
CA ARG A 28 5.79 -5.65 -3.34
C ARG A 28 5.00 -4.86 -2.32
N SER A 29 5.42 -3.63 -2.00
CA SER A 29 4.66 -2.77 -1.07
C SER A 29 3.28 -2.39 -1.62
N ILE A 30 3.17 -2.22 -2.95
CA ILE A 30 1.90 -1.96 -3.64
C ILE A 30 1.02 -3.22 -3.60
N GLY A 31 1.58 -4.39 -3.91
CA GLY A 31 0.89 -5.67 -3.81
C GLY A 31 0.32 -5.91 -2.41
N TYR A 32 1.12 -5.63 -1.38
CA TYR A 32 0.67 -5.74 0.01
C TYR A 32 -0.47 -4.78 0.33
N ALA A 33 -0.37 -3.51 -0.09
CA ALA A 33 -1.44 -2.54 0.11
C ALA A 33 -2.74 -2.94 -0.62
N ALA A 34 -2.63 -3.52 -1.82
CA ALA A 34 -3.77 -4.02 -2.58
C ALA A 34 -4.45 -5.19 -1.88
N VAL A 35 -3.68 -6.14 -1.33
CA VAL A 35 -4.20 -7.24 -0.50
C VAL A 35 -4.93 -6.69 0.73
N GLN A 36 -4.32 -5.75 1.46
CA GLN A 36 -4.97 -5.13 2.63
C GLN A 36 -6.26 -4.41 2.26
N LEU A 37 -6.28 -3.66 1.15
CA LEU A 37 -7.48 -2.98 0.67
C LEU A 37 -8.59 -3.98 0.36
N ARG A 38 -8.26 -5.10 -0.31
CA ARG A 38 -9.26 -6.11 -0.62
C ARG A 38 -9.83 -6.77 0.63
N VAL A 39 -8.99 -7.10 1.61
CA VAL A 39 -9.45 -7.63 2.91
C VAL A 39 -10.35 -6.62 3.63
N ALA A 40 -10.02 -5.32 3.58
CA ALA A 40 -10.84 -4.28 4.19
C ALA A 40 -12.21 -4.08 3.49
N LEU A 41 -12.32 -4.48 2.22
CA LEU A 41 -13.56 -4.41 1.43
C LEU A 41 -14.37 -5.70 1.48
N SER A 42 -13.77 -6.82 1.86
CA SER A 42 -14.47 -8.09 2.01
C SER A 42 -15.12 -8.19 3.39
N ASP A 43 -16.15 -9.02 3.50
CA ASP A 43 -16.79 -9.36 4.78
C ASP A 43 -15.96 -10.37 5.59
N GLN A 44 -14.64 -10.43 5.32
CA GLN A 44 -13.74 -11.40 5.92
C GLN A 44 -13.33 -10.91 7.30
N HIS A 45 -13.71 -11.67 8.33
CA HIS A 45 -13.37 -11.38 9.72
C HIS A 45 -12.03 -11.99 10.16
N HIS A 46 -11.38 -12.79 9.32
CA HIS A 46 -10.13 -13.48 9.59
C HIS A 46 -9.24 -13.53 8.34
N TRP A 47 -7.93 -13.63 8.54
CA TRP A 47 -6.95 -13.73 7.46
C TRP A 47 -6.82 -15.19 7.05
N GLU A 48 -7.32 -15.54 5.87
CA GLU A 48 -7.15 -16.85 5.24
C GLU A 48 -6.44 -16.70 3.89
N GLU A 49 -5.53 -17.62 3.56
CA GLU A 49 -4.74 -17.57 2.32
C GLU A 49 -5.61 -17.69 1.07
N SER A 50 -6.72 -18.42 1.17
CA SER A 50 -7.80 -18.43 0.18
C SER A 50 -9.14 -18.36 0.90
N ASP A 51 -9.99 -17.38 0.56
CA ASP A 51 -11.33 -17.27 1.15
C ASP A 51 -12.36 -18.19 0.47
N GLY A 52 -11.89 -19.25 -0.21
CA GLY A 52 -12.70 -20.16 -1.04
C GLY A 52 -13.23 -19.54 -2.34
N SER A 53 -13.24 -18.20 -2.46
CA SER A 53 -13.69 -17.45 -3.65
C SER A 53 -12.56 -16.65 -4.32
N PHE A 54 -11.44 -16.48 -3.63
CA PHE A 54 -10.30 -15.69 -4.08
C PHE A 54 -9.00 -16.13 -3.44
N ASP A 55 -7.96 -16.17 -4.28
CA ASP A 55 -6.60 -16.50 -3.91
C ASP A 55 -5.79 -15.20 -3.69
N TYR A 56 -5.48 -14.90 -2.43
CA TYR A 56 -4.71 -13.70 -2.08
C TYR A 56 -3.24 -13.82 -2.49
N ILE A 57 -2.71 -15.05 -2.58
CA ILE A 57 -1.34 -15.33 -3.00
C ILE A 57 -1.22 -15.08 -4.50
N GLU A 58 -2.12 -15.65 -5.31
CA GLU A 58 -2.16 -15.43 -6.75
C GLU A 58 -2.37 -13.94 -7.07
N PHE A 59 -3.29 -13.27 -6.38
CA PHE A 59 -3.49 -11.84 -6.55
C PHE A 59 -2.25 -11.01 -6.23
N TYR A 60 -1.60 -11.28 -5.09
CA TYR A 60 -0.36 -10.60 -4.73
C TYR A 60 0.75 -10.83 -5.78
N ASN A 61 0.94 -12.09 -6.19
CA ASN A 61 1.94 -12.45 -7.19
C ASN A 61 1.67 -11.76 -8.54
N ASN A 62 0.42 -11.74 -9.00
CA ASN A 62 0.04 -11.04 -10.23
C ASN A 62 0.36 -9.54 -10.17
N VAL A 63 0.15 -8.89 -9.02
CA VAL A 63 0.55 -7.48 -8.84
C VAL A 63 2.06 -7.35 -8.85
N VAL A 64 2.79 -8.19 -8.12
CA VAL A 64 4.26 -8.15 -8.09
C VAL A 64 4.85 -8.39 -9.47
N ASP A 65 4.36 -9.37 -10.20
CA ASP A 65 4.85 -9.74 -11.53
C ASP A 65 4.69 -8.61 -12.54
N TYR A 66 3.60 -7.83 -12.43
CA TYR A 66 3.42 -6.62 -13.24
C TYR A 66 4.59 -5.61 -13.06
N PHE A 67 5.11 -5.48 -11.84
CA PHE A 67 6.20 -4.55 -11.54
C PHE A 67 7.60 -5.19 -11.73
N GLU A 68 7.78 -6.47 -11.41
CA GLU A 68 9.09 -7.13 -11.42
C GLU A 68 9.43 -7.78 -12.78
N PHE A 69 8.42 -8.19 -13.56
CA PHE A 69 8.59 -8.86 -14.86
C PHE A 69 7.88 -8.15 -16.04
N PRO A 70 8.06 -6.84 -16.25
CA PRO A 70 7.40 -6.13 -17.35
C PRO A 70 7.87 -6.61 -18.74
N PRO A 71 6.95 -6.88 -19.69
CA PRO A 71 7.29 -7.40 -21.00
C PRO A 71 7.90 -6.32 -21.92
N GLY A 72 9.21 -6.42 -22.12
CA GLY A 72 9.96 -5.60 -23.06
C GLY A 72 10.28 -4.17 -22.59
N PRO A 73 11.03 -3.41 -23.40
CA PRO A 73 11.60 -2.12 -22.97
C PRO A 73 10.55 -1.06 -22.64
N ARG A 74 9.46 -0.99 -23.42
CA ARG A 74 8.40 0.00 -23.20
C ARG A 74 7.66 -0.23 -21.88
N ALA A 75 7.41 -1.49 -21.52
CA ALA A 75 6.76 -1.80 -20.25
C ALA A 75 7.68 -1.47 -19.06
N LYS A 76 8.99 -1.75 -19.17
CA LYS A 76 9.99 -1.37 -18.15
C LYS A 76 9.98 0.14 -17.87
N VAL A 77 9.96 0.96 -18.91
CA VAL A 77 9.91 2.43 -18.75
C VAL A 77 8.63 2.88 -18.04
N ARG A 78 7.47 2.31 -18.42
CA ARG A 78 6.20 2.64 -17.76
C ARG A 78 6.20 2.25 -16.29
N VAL A 79 6.69 1.06 -15.96
CA VAL A 79 6.81 0.59 -14.58
C VAL A 79 7.72 1.50 -13.76
N ALA A 80 8.87 1.90 -14.30
CA ALA A 80 9.79 2.82 -13.63
C ALA A 80 9.14 4.17 -13.35
N GLN A 81 8.44 4.75 -14.34
CA GLN A 81 7.70 6.01 -14.18
C GLN A 81 6.58 5.89 -13.15
N LEU A 82 5.87 4.76 -13.13
CA LEU A 82 4.81 4.53 -12.16
C LEU A 82 5.38 4.44 -10.74
N LEU A 83 6.47 3.70 -10.53
CA LEU A 83 7.12 3.63 -9.22
C LEU A 83 7.68 4.98 -8.77
N ASP A 84 8.27 5.76 -9.68
CA ASP A 84 8.74 7.12 -9.38
C ASP A 84 7.60 8.05 -8.96
N HIS A 85 6.47 7.97 -9.67
CA HIS A 85 5.25 8.67 -9.30
C HIS A 85 4.81 8.29 -7.88
N TRP A 86 4.66 6.99 -7.57
CA TRP A 86 4.28 6.55 -6.23
C TRP A 86 5.25 7.01 -5.14
N ASN A 87 6.56 6.92 -5.38
CA ASN A 87 7.58 7.39 -4.45
C ASN A 87 7.47 8.90 -4.23
N THR A 88 7.21 9.67 -5.27
CA THR A 88 7.03 11.13 -5.17
C THR A 88 5.82 11.49 -4.32
N TYR A 89 4.67 10.85 -4.51
CA TYR A 89 3.44 11.22 -3.79
C TYR A 89 3.37 10.60 -2.38
N VAL A 90 3.73 9.33 -2.23
CA VAL A 90 3.62 8.63 -0.94
C VAL A 90 4.71 9.05 0.03
N LEU A 91 5.98 9.16 -0.40
CA LEU A 91 7.05 9.52 0.53
C LEU A 91 7.01 11.00 0.91
N ARG A 92 6.60 11.91 0.00
CA ARG A 92 6.36 13.32 0.37
C ARG A 92 5.19 13.49 1.32
N ALA A 93 4.18 12.61 1.27
CA ALA A 93 3.07 12.66 2.22
C ALA A 93 3.46 12.15 3.63
N LEU A 94 4.62 11.49 3.75
CA LEU A 94 5.15 10.95 5.01
C LEU A 94 6.25 11.83 5.64
N SER A 95 6.80 12.80 4.89
CA SER A 95 7.80 13.79 5.35
C SER A 95 7.13 15.04 5.92
#